data_AF-A0A814UZD9-F1
#
_entry.id   AF-A0A814UZD9-F1
#
_cell.length_a   1.000
_cell.length_b   1.000
_cell.length_c   1.000
_cell.angle_alpha   90.00
_cell.angle_beta   90.00
_cell.angle_gamma   90.00
#
_symmetry.space_group_name_H-M   'P 1'
#
loop_
_entity.id
_entity.type
_entity.pdbx_description
1 polymer ?
#
loop_
_entity_poly.entity_id
_entity_poly.type
_entity_poly.pdbx_seq_one_letter_code
_entity_poly.pdbx_strand_id
1 'polypeptide(L)'
;MRVRHLVFCFQDPVHLCIKIRNRLLYQSASMMIGNREISVSILFDLINNQSKLIHGLVKTEVRPNDKKNFGSCVKISSDDVLSALDDISGSYTIQLYLRLLRSIILAYIERSTSSTID
;
A
#
# COMPACT_ATOMS: atom_id res chain seq x y z
N MET A 1 20.35 38.60 19.45
CA MET A 1 19.61 37.83 18.42
C MET A 1 19.21 36.49 19.03
N ARG A 2 17.91 36.17 19.20
CA ARG A 2 17.50 34.84 19.71
C ARG A 2 17.69 33.80 18.61
N VAL A 3 18.42 32.73 18.90
CA VAL A 3 18.53 31.57 18.01
C VAL A 3 17.14 30.97 17.85
N ARG A 4 16.59 31.04 16.63
CA ARG A 4 15.33 30.37 16.31
C ARG A 4 15.65 28.92 16.01
N HIS A 5 15.22 28.03 16.89
CA HIS A 5 15.32 26.59 16.64
C HIS A 5 14.27 26.21 15.60
N LEU A 6 14.71 25.52 14.55
CA LEU A 6 13.85 24.95 13.54
C LEU A 6 13.19 23.70 14.14
N VAL A 7 11.85 23.72 14.26
CA VAL A 7 11.08 22.58 14.76
C VAL A 7 10.32 21.97 13.58
N PHE A 8 10.56 20.69 13.33
CA PHE A 8 9.79 19.90 12.38
C PHE A 8 8.82 19.00 13.13
N CYS A 9 7.56 18.99 12.70
CA CYS A 9 6.53 18.11 13.23
C CYS A 9 6.20 17.06 12.17
N PHE A 10 6.53 15.80 12.45
CA PHE A 10 6.22 14.67 11.56
C PHE A 10 5.11 13.82 12.15
N GLN A 11 4.27 13.26 11.28
CA GLN A 11 3.37 12.18 11.64
C GLN A 11 4.11 10.84 11.53
N ASP A 12 3.75 9.88 12.38
CA ASP A 12 4.24 8.51 12.27
C ASP A 12 3.88 7.91 10.89
N PRO A 13 4.89 7.52 10.08
CA PRO A 13 4.68 6.99 8.74
C PRO A 13 3.99 5.61 8.72
N VAL A 14 4.14 4.78 9.76
CA VAL A 14 3.43 3.50 9.88
C VAL A 14 1.94 3.76 9.99
N HIS A 15 1.55 4.70 10.86
CA HIS A 15 0.15 5.12 11.00
C HIS A 15 -0.40 5.76 9.73
N LEU A 16 0.42 6.52 8.98
CA LEU A 16 0.02 7.06 7.68
C LEU A 16 -0.30 5.94 6.67
N CYS A 17 0.58 4.95 6.53
CA CYS A 17 0.37 3.80 5.63
C CYS A 17 -0.90 3.02 6.00
N ILE A 18 -1.10 2.75 7.29
CA ILE A 18 -2.31 2.09 7.80
C ILE A 18 -3.57 2.87 7.44
N LYS A 19 -3.56 4.21 7.55
CA LYS A 19 -4.70 5.05 7.15
C LYS A 19 -4.99 4.92 5.65
N ILE A 20 -3.95 4.94 4.81
CA ILE A 20 -4.07 4.79 3.35
C ILE A 20 -4.64 3.41 2.99
N ARG A 21 -4.13 2.32 3.61
CA ARG A 21 -4.70 0.97 3.45
C ARG A 21 -6.16 0.93 3.90
N ASN A 22 -6.45 1.40 5.11
CA ASN A 22 -7.81 1.31 5.66
C ASN A 22 -8.80 2.10 4.80
N ARG A 23 -8.36 3.22 4.22
CA ARG A 23 -9.18 4.01 3.30
C ARG A 23 -9.50 3.25 2.00
N LEU A 24 -8.56 2.44 1.50
CA LEU A 24 -8.80 1.52 0.37
C LEU A 24 -9.79 0.40 0.73
N LEU A 25 -9.64 -0.21 1.91
CA LEU A 25 -10.44 -1.39 2.30
C LEU A 25 -11.84 -1.04 2.85
N TYR A 26 -11.98 0.12 3.49
CA TYR A 26 -13.26 0.66 3.95
C TYR A 26 -13.74 1.72 2.94
N GLN A 27 -14.38 1.27 1.86
CA GLN A 27 -15.02 2.14 0.87
C GLN A 27 -16.34 2.71 1.41
N SER A 28 -16.27 3.51 2.49
CA SER A 28 -17.40 4.32 2.94
C SER A 28 -17.71 5.47 1.97
N ALA A 29 -16.78 5.78 1.07
CA ALA A 29 -16.96 6.73 -0.02
C ALA A 29 -16.15 6.26 -1.24
N SER A 30 -16.65 6.56 -2.44
CA SER A 30 -15.94 6.29 -3.71
C SER A 30 -14.59 7.02 -3.74
N MET A 31 -13.54 6.31 -4.14
CA MET A 31 -12.20 6.88 -4.28
C MET A 31 -11.80 6.92 -5.74
N MET A 32 -11.31 8.08 -6.18
CA MET A 32 -10.93 8.31 -7.57
C MET A 32 -9.45 8.69 -7.66
N ILE A 33 -8.76 8.22 -8.69
CA ILE A 33 -7.51 8.83 -9.17
C ILE A 33 -7.79 9.40 -10.56
N GLY A 34 -7.73 10.72 -10.68
CA GLY A 34 -8.21 11.42 -11.88
C GLY A 34 -9.70 11.15 -12.11
N ASN A 35 -10.03 10.59 -13.27
CA ASN A 35 -11.40 10.22 -13.66
C ASN A 35 -11.70 8.72 -13.51
N ARG A 36 -10.84 7.94 -12.83
CA ARG A 36 -11.02 6.50 -12.66
C ARG A 36 -11.22 6.14 -11.21
N GLU A 37 -12.14 5.22 -10.96
CA GLU A 37 -12.42 4.70 -9.62
C GLU A 37 -11.39 3.64 -9.21
N ILE A 38 -11.04 3.64 -7.92
CA ILE A 38 -10.22 2.61 -7.29
C ILE A 38 -11.16 1.54 -6.72
N SER A 39 -11.12 0.33 -7.29
CA SER A 39 -11.91 -0.81 -6.79
C SER A 39 -11.06 -1.85 -6.07
N VAL A 40 -11.38 -2.11 -4.80
CA VAL A 40 -10.78 -3.22 -4.03
C VAL A 40 -11.21 -4.60 -4.58
N SER A 41 -12.28 -4.67 -5.38
CA SER A 41 -12.75 -5.94 -5.98
C SER A 41 -11.65 -6.62 -6.81
N ILE A 42 -10.80 -5.83 -7.46
CA ILE A 42 -9.68 -6.30 -8.28
C ILE A 42 -8.67 -7.11 -7.45
N LEU A 43 -8.45 -6.75 -6.17
CA LEU A 43 -7.60 -7.53 -5.28
C LEU A 43 -8.25 -8.86 -4.88
N PHE A 44 -9.58 -8.90 -4.76
CA PHE A 44 -10.29 -10.15 -4.55
C PHE A 44 -10.26 -11.03 -5.81
N ASP A 45 -10.39 -10.43 -6.99
CA ASP A 45 -10.27 -11.13 -8.27
C ASP A 45 -8.88 -11.72 -8.46
N LEU A 46 -7.82 -10.97 -8.10
CA LEU A 46 -6.45 -11.48 -8.07
C LEU A 46 -6.35 -12.74 -7.17
N ILE A 47 -6.81 -12.65 -5.92
CA ILE A 47 -6.72 -13.75 -4.95
C ILE A 47 -7.53 -14.98 -5.36
N ASN A 48 -8.64 -14.80 -6.08
CA ASN A 48 -9.51 -15.90 -6.48
C ASN A 48 -9.08 -16.56 -7.79
N ASN A 49 -8.44 -15.81 -8.70
CA ASN A 49 -8.19 -16.27 -10.07
C ASN A 49 -6.71 -16.52 -10.37
N GLN A 50 -5.78 -16.00 -9.57
CA GLN A 50 -4.35 -16.23 -9.73
C GLN A 50 -3.80 -17.14 -8.61
N SER A 51 -2.67 -17.80 -8.90
CA SER A 51 -2.02 -18.65 -7.90
C SER A 51 -1.42 -17.82 -6.77
N LYS A 52 -1.67 -18.23 -5.52
CA LYS A 52 -1.05 -17.62 -4.33
C LYS A 52 0.47 -17.60 -4.39
N LEU A 53 1.09 -18.53 -5.11
CA LEU A 53 2.55 -18.56 -5.28
C LEU A 53 3.08 -17.36 -6.07
N ILE A 54 2.24 -16.71 -6.87
CA ILE A 54 2.60 -15.53 -7.67
C ILE A 54 2.51 -14.26 -6.82
N HIS A 55 1.41 -14.06 -6.10
CA HIS A 55 1.11 -12.79 -5.43
C HIS A 55 1.24 -12.83 -3.90
N GLY A 56 1.35 -14.01 -3.28
CA GLY A 56 1.51 -14.18 -1.83
C GLY A 56 0.27 -13.87 -0.96
N LEU A 57 -0.70 -13.11 -1.48
CA LEU A 57 -1.88 -12.65 -0.73
C LEU A 57 -2.86 -13.74 -0.29
N VAL A 58 -3.49 -13.50 0.85
CA VAL A 58 -4.68 -14.24 1.32
C VAL A 58 -5.85 -13.29 1.61
N LYS A 59 -7.08 -13.82 1.57
CA LYS A 59 -8.32 -13.03 1.77
C LYS A 59 -8.33 -12.21 3.07
N THR A 60 -7.67 -12.67 4.13
CA THR A 60 -7.60 -11.95 5.41
C THR A 60 -6.77 -10.66 5.33
N GLU A 61 -5.83 -10.55 4.39
CA GLU A 61 -4.96 -9.38 4.24
C GLU A 61 -5.66 -8.21 3.53
N VAL A 62 -6.66 -8.52 2.69
CA VAL A 62 -7.54 -7.56 1.99
C VAL A 62 -8.85 -7.34 2.75
N ARG A 63 -9.02 -7.96 3.93
CA ARG A 63 -10.18 -7.73 4.78
C ARG A 63 -9.94 -6.55 5.73
N PRO A 64 -10.97 -5.72 5.93
CA PRO A 64 -10.86 -4.51 6.75
C PRO A 64 -10.82 -4.79 8.27
N ASN A 65 -10.99 -6.04 8.71
CA ASN A 65 -11.18 -6.43 10.12
C ASN A 65 -10.05 -5.97 11.05
N ASP A 66 -8.79 -6.12 10.63
CA ASP A 66 -7.63 -5.66 11.40
C ASP A 66 -7.14 -4.30 10.89
N LYS A 67 -7.58 -3.25 11.59
CA LYS A 67 -7.29 -1.84 11.28
C LYS A 67 -5.87 -1.41 11.61
N LYS A 68 -5.09 -2.23 12.32
CA LYS A 68 -3.71 -1.90 12.74
C LYS A 68 -2.66 -2.78 12.05
N ASN A 69 -3.08 -3.61 11.10
CA ASN A 69 -2.19 -4.55 10.44
C ASN A 69 -1.25 -3.87 9.43
N PHE A 70 -0.10 -3.42 9.90
CA PHE A 70 0.95 -2.90 9.02
C PHE A 70 1.55 -4.01 8.14
N GLY A 71 1.66 -5.25 8.64
CA GLY A 71 2.17 -6.37 7.84
C GLY A 71 1.33 -6.63 6.59
N SER A 72 0.01 -6.64 6.71
CA SER A 72 -0.90 -6.70 5.56
C SER A 72 -0.78 -5.47 4.67
N CYS A 73 -0.53 -4.28 5.23
CA CYS A 73 -0.28 -3.07 4.46
C CYS A 73 0.95 -3.19 3.56
N VAL A 74 2.05 -3.73 4.06
CA VAL A 74 3.26 -3.98 3.25
C VAL A 74 2.98 -5.00 2.17
N LYS A 75 2.32 -6.12 2.53
CA LYS A 75 2.04 -7.22 1.60
C LYS A 75 1.12 -6.84 0.45
N ILE A 76 0.04 -6.10 0.68
CA ILE A 76 -0.87 -5.68 -0.41
C ILE A 76 -0.20 -4.75 -1.42
N SER A 77 0.91 -4.11 -1.03
CA SER A 77 1.70 -3.22 -1.87
C SER A 77 3.03 -3.84 -2.31
N SER A 78 3.22 -5.16 -2.17
CA SER A 78 4.47 -5.81 -2.55
C SER A 78 4.66 -5.81 -4.06
N ASP A 79 5.91 -5.93 -4.49
CA ASP A 79 6.27 -5.92 -5.91
C ASP A 79 5.66 -7.14 -6.64
N ASP A 80 5.54 -8.28 -5.96
CA ASP A 80 4.84 -9.48 -6.46
C ASP A 80 3.36 -9.21 -6.75
N VAL A 81 2.65 -8.52 -5.85
CA VAL A 81 1.24 -8.15 -6.06
C VAL A 81 1.11 -7.14 -7.19
N LEU A 82 1.99 -6.14 -7.22
CA LEU A 82 1.99 -5.12 -8.26
C LEU A 82 2.22 -5.72 -9.64
N SER A 83 3.11 -6.70 -9.75
CA SER A 83 3.41 -7.41 -11.00
C SER A 83 2.24 -8.31 -11.39
N ALA A 84 1.64 -9.04 -10.45
CA ALA A 84 0.49 -9.90 -10.72
C ALA A 84 -0.78 -9.13 -11.14
N LEU A 85 -0.86 -7.83 -10.81
CA LEU A 85 -1.94 -6.95 -11.28
C LEU A 85 -1.79 -6.55 -12.75
N ASP A 86 -0.59 -6.61 -13.35
CA ASP A 86 -0.38 -6.22 -14.76
C ASP A 86 -1.20 -7.09 -15.73
N ASP A 87 -1.47 -8.34 -15.35
CA ASP A 87 -2.24 -9.30 -16.14
C ASP A 87 -3.77 -9.15 -15.98
N ILE A 88 -4.24 -8.25 -15.12
CA ILE A 88 -5.67 -8.07 -14.83
C ILE A 88 -6.21 -6.82 -15.52
N SER A 89 -7.21 -6.99 -16.38
CA SER A 89 -7.88 -5.87 -17.05
C SER A 89 -8.51 -4.91 -16.04
N GLY A 90 -8.29 -3.61 -16.23
CA GLY A 90 -8.82 -2.56 -15.35
C GLY A 90 -8.07 -2.37 -14.02
N SER A 91 -6.99 -3.11 -13.77
CA SER A 91 -6.20 -3.03 -12.53
C SER A 91 -5.38 -1.74 -12.38
N TYR A 92 -5.16 -0.99 -13.46
CA TYR A 92 -4.25 0.14 -13.50
C TYR A 92 -4.43 1.15 -12.35
N THR A 93 -5.68 1.52 -12.04
CA THR A 93 -5.96 2.53 -11.01
C THR A 93 -5.60 2.03 -9.61
N ILE A 94 -5.94 0.78 -9.28
CA ILE A 94 -5.58 0.19 -7.98
C ILE A 94 -4.08 -0.07 -7.90
N GLN A 95 -3.46 -0.49 -9.00
CA GLN A 95 -2.01 -0.67 -9.07
C GLN A 95 -1.28 0.64 -8.80
N LEU A 96 -1.73 1.76 -9.40
CA LEU A 96 -1.17 3.08 -9.13
C LEU A 96 -1.32 3.48 -7.65
N TYR A 97 -2.48 3.22 -7.06
CA TYR A 97 -2.71 3.48 -5.62
C TYR A 97 -1.75 2.67 -4.74
N LEU A 98 -1.57 1.39 -5.04
CA LEU A 98 -0.68 0.50 -4.30
C LEU A 98 0.80 0.85 -4.52
N ARG A 99 1.19 1.31 -5.72
CA ARG A 99 2.53 1.86 -5.99
C ARG A 99 2.82 3.07 -5.13
N LEU A 100 1.87 4.01 -5.00
CA LEU A 100 2.01 5.17 -4.11
C LEU A 100 2.20 4.74 -2.65
N LEU A 101 1.43 3.77 -2.18
CA LEU A 101 1.58 3.20 -0.84
C LEU A 101 2.97 2.56 -0.66
N ARG A 102 3.44 1.77 -1.63
CA ARG A 102 4.77 1.16 -1.63
C ARG A 102 5.87 2.21 -1.59
N SER A 103 5.76 3.27 -2.38
CA SER A 103 6.73 4.39 -2.37
C SER A 103 6.79 5.09 -1.02
N ILE A 104 5.66 5.29 -0.33
CA ILE A 104 5.65 5.88 1.02
C ILE A 104 6.36 4.94 2.01
N ILE A 105 6.10 3.64 1.94
CA ILE A 105 6.76 2.64 2.79
C ILE A 105 8.28 2.67 2.56
N LEU A 106 8.71 2.65 1.30
CA LEU A 106 10.12 2.70 0.94
C LEU A 106 10.82 3.98 1.40
N ALA A 107 10.17 5.13 1.23
CA ALA A 107 10.76 6.43 1.53
C ALA A 107 10.88 6.71 3.05
N TYR A 108 9.91 6.26 3.85
CA TYR A 108 9.79 6.69 5.25
C TYR A 108 9.95 5.57 6.28
N ILE A 109 9.87 4.30 5.87
CA ILE A 109 9.86 3.16 6.80
C ILE A 109 11.03 2.23 6.51
N GLU A 110 11.24 1.88 5.24
CA GLU A 110 12.29 0.95 4.85
C GLU A 110 13.66 1.61 5.01
N ARG A 111 14.41 1.16 6.02
CA ARG A 111 15.79 1.60 6.22
C ARG A 111 16.68 0.70 5.37
N SER A 112 17.01 1.12 4.16
CA SER A 112 18.07 0.50 3.39
C SER A 112 19.41 0.81 4.05
N THR A 113 19.81 0.02 5.04
CA THR A 113 21.22 -0.06 5.45
C THR A 113 21.95 -0.93 4.42
N SER A 114 22.28 -0.34 3.26
CA SER A 114 23.28 -0.91 2.38
C SER A 114 24.66 -0.67 2.99
N SER A 115 24.99 -1.44 4.03
CA SER A 115 26.37 -1.65 4.46
C SER A 115 26.92 -2.87 3.73
N THR A 116 27.06 -2.73 2.41
CA THR A 116 28.14 -3.40 1.68
C THR A 116 29.34 -2.47 1.81
N ILE A 117 30.13 -2.71 2.84
CA ILE A 117 31.52 -2.27 2.90
C ILE A 117 32.26 -3.25 2.00
N ASP A 118 32.67 -2.79 0.82
CA ASP A 118 33.77 -3.38 0.07
C ASP A 118 35.10 -2.90 0.67
#